data_AF-A0A0A9Y2X5-F1
#
_entry.id   AF-A0A0A9Y2X5-F1
#
_cell.length_a   1.000
_cell.length_b   1.000
_cell.length_c   1.000
_cell.angle_alpha   90.00
_cell.angle_beta   90.00
_cell.angle_gamma   90.00
#
_symmetry.space_group_name_H-M   'P 1'
#
loop_
_entity.id
_entity.type
_entity.pdbx_description
1 polymer ?
#
loop_
_entity_poly.entity_id
_entity_poly.type
_entity_poly.pdbx_seq_one_letter_code
_entity_poly.pdbx_strand_id
1 'polypeptide(L)'
;MTREKMKPKYDLDDYILDVESRSLEPSADPEDVYAQLQQKDKDLILAAELGKALLEKNEELSRANERLAEDYSHKLEVIEQDRHLLRRKLATTQAECETRLLELQADVRELQRALGEKDSSMRQSEKDKNALILELTEQNQRLTAQIKESNKMEEQLRIQLQSLKEQAYTRRSSMQDHQSSLDVLRDEILMMSELKTELEKRVQSMTQQRDSLSSALDEATDRIMFLERQLREQQMQMRVSHSELEELKSANGSLGERLQALGGVISGQRSLHSEMECDDSILPTGDEYHQMKVEIVNVYDRVRAVCHSLKQRAQQPAESVRPDITIHEVKVGLLTAIIQELCDLVSDLSGDSYSTSSVSVTDLEIELHRAQETLDKMSKEMEAKTEELKRRGDTIMELTAKLSVRETELECVKEERDQAKIDLKEGGSKEELIRKAWEVRDSAVARKNATQVELARTRIDVMQANSQLMEAIQQKIELSQQLEQWQMDMQALIDEQMRKKLANPEQPSSGSNSPASVEKKRTSRRLFGIFQR
;
A
#
# COMPACT_ATOMS: atom_id res chain seq x y z
N MET A 1 -102.83 -23.54 -33.15
CA MET A 1 -104.29 -23.66 -33.33
C MET A 1 -104.79 -22.38 -33.96
N THR A 2 -104.94 -22.40 -35.28
CA THR A 2 -105.43 -21.29 -36.11
C THR A 2 -106.93 -21.15 -35.89
N ARG A 3 -107.35 -20.16 -35.08
CA ARG A 3 -108.74 -19.71 -35.07
C ARG A 3 -109.00 -18.98 -36.38
N GLU A 4 -109.70 -19.63 -37.30
CA GLU A 4 -110.36 -18.95 -38.43
C GLU A 4 -111.22 -17.83 -37.84
N LYS A 5 -110.81 -16.59 -38.10
CA LYS A 5 -111.65 -15.42 -37.86
C LYS A 5 -112.82 -15.55 -38.82
N MET A 6 -113.99 -15.87 -38.27
CA MET A 6 -115.26 -15.71 -38.96
C MET A 6 -115.34 -14.23 -39.35
N LYS A 7 -115.08 -13.92 -40.64
CA LYS A 7 -115.27 -12.56 -41.14
C LYS A 7 -116.74 -12.21 -40.91
N PRO A 8 -117.05 -11.03 -40.35
CA PRO A 8 -118.44 -10.58 -40.25
C PRO A 8 -119.04 -10.62 -41.65
N LYS A 9 -120.27 -11.12 -41.76
CA LYS A 9 -120.93 -11.42 -43.04
C LYS A 9 -121.25 -10.14 -43.84
N TYR A 10 -121.05 -8.98 -43.24
CA TYR A 10 -121.21 -7.63 -43.78
C TYR A 10 -120.26 -6.70 -43.03
N ASP A 11 -119.49 -5.87 -43.73
CA ASP A 11 -118.71 -4.80 -43.11
C ASP A 11 -119.65 -3.62 -42.76
N LEU A 12 -119.28 -2.79 -41.78
CA LEU A 12 -120.09 -1.63 -41.36
C LEU A 12 -120.45 -0.71 -42.53
N ASP A 13 -119.57 -0.62 -43.51
CA ASP A 13 -119.77 0.13 -44.75
C ASP A 13 -120.90 -0.46 -45.62
N ASP A 14 -121.09 -1.78 -45.60
CA ASP A 14 -122.18 -2.44 -46.34
C ASP A 14 -123.55 -2.18 -45.70
N TYR A 15 -123.63 -2.09 -44.36
CA TYR A 15 -124.87 -1.74 -43.67
C TYR A 15 -125.24 -0.26 -43.83
N ILE A 16 -124.24 0.63 -43.86
CA ILE A 16 -124.45 2.05 -44.15
C ILE A 16 -125.01 2.21 -45.57
N LEU A 17 -124.44 1.49 -46.54
CA LEU A 17 -124.92 1.47 -47.92
C LEU A 17 -126.36 0.96 -48.05
N ASP A 18 -126.76 -0.08 -47.29
CA ASP A 18 -128.13 -0.63 -47.34
C ASP A 18 -129.17 0.31 -46.70
N VAL A 19 -128.77 1.10 -45.69
CA VAL A 19 -129.62 2.13 -45.05
C VAL A 19 -129.72 3.40 -45.93
N GLU A 20 -128.62 3.82 -46.54
CA GLU A 20 -128.60 4.97 -47.45
C GLU A 20 -129.38 4.70 -48.74
N SER A 21 -129.27 3.49 -49.30
CA SER A 21 -129.98 3.12 -50.53
C SER A 21 -131.50 3.00 -50.34
N ARG A 22 -131.99 2.62 -49.16
CA ARG A 22 -133.44 2.58 -48.84
C ARG A 22 -134.04 3.93 -48.43
N SER A 23 -133.21 4.87 -47.98
CA SER A 23 -133.64 6.25 -47.69
C SER A 23 -134.02 7.04 -48.95
N LEU A 24 -133.67 6.51 -50.14
CA LEU A 24 -133.94 7.11 -51.44
C LEU A 24 -135.19 6.52 -52.14
N GLU A 25 -135.90 5.54 -51.56
CA GLU A 25 -137.16 5.05 -52.12
C GLU A 25 -138.34 5.96 -51.73
N PRO A 26 -139.16 6.45 -52.71
CA PRO A 26 -140.33 7.26 -52.42
C PRO A 26 -141.40 6.40 -51.74
N SER A 27 -141.91 6.91 -50.61
CA SER A 27 -142.88 6.24 -49.74
C SER A 27 -144.06 5.63 -50.49
N ALA A 28 -144.24 4.31 -50.36
CA ALA A 28 -145.49 3.63 -50.70
C ALA A 28 -146.65 4.12 -49.80
N ASP A 29 -147.87 4.04 -50.34
CA ASP A 29 -149.11 4.71 -49.92
C ASP A 29 -149.34 4.98 -48.41
N PRO A 30 -149.91 6.15 -48.05
CA PRO A 30 -150.12 6.56 -46.65
C PRO A 30 -151.19 5.77 -45.86
N GLU A 31 -151.96 4.88 -46.50
CA GLU A 31 -153.03 4.08 -45.84
C GLU A 31 -152.62 2.61 -45.52
N ASP A 32 -151.49 2.10 -46.02
CA ASP A 32 -151.05 0.73 -45.73
C ASP A 32 -150.14 0.68 -44.49
N VAL A 33 -150.79 0.78 -43.33
CA VAL A 33 -150.16 0.75 -42.01
C VAL A 33 -149.36 -0.55 -41.78
N TYR A 34 -149.74 -1.67 -42.42
CA TYR A 34 -149.05 -2.95 -42.25
C TYR A 34 -147.72 -2.99 -43.00
N ALA A 35 -147.65 -2.47 -44.22
CA ALA A 35 -146.39 -2.37 -44.97
C ALA A 35 -145.40 -1.42 -44.27
N GLN A 36 -145.89 -0.28 -43.78
CA GLN A 36 -145.08 0.66 -43.00
C GLN A 36 -144.59 0.03 -41.69
N LEU A 37 -145.43 -0.73 -40.97
CA LEU A 37 -145.02 -1.42 -39.74
C LEU A 37 -143.94 -2.48 -40.03
N GLN A 38 -144.10 -3.27 -41.09
CA GLN A 38 -143.11 -4.27 -41.48
C GLN A 38 -141.78 -3.64 -41.91
N GLN A 39 -141.81 -2.48 -42.58
CA GLN A 39 -140.61 -1.71 -42.90
C GLN A 39 -139.94 -1.18 -41.62
N LYS A 40 -140.72 -0.63 -40.68
CA LYS A 40 -140.21 -0.18 -39.38
C LYS A 40 -139.63 -1.33 -38.55
N ASP A 41 -140.22 -2.52 -38.58
CA ASP A 41 -139.69 -3.71 -37.92
C ASP A 41 -138.36 -4.15 -38.54
N LYS A 42 -138.24 -4.12 -39.87
CA LYS A 42 -136.96 -4.39 -40.57
C LYS A 42 -135.90 -3.34 -40.26
N ASP A 43 -136.26 -2.06 -40.22
CA ASP A 43 -135.35 -0.97 -39.87
C ASP A 43 -134.90 -1.05 -38.40
N LEU A 44 -135.79 -1.45 -37.48
CA LEU A 44 -135.45 -1.71 -36.09
C LEU A 44 -134.47 -2.87 -35.94
N ILE A 45 -134.66 -3.96 -36.70
CA ILE A 45 -133.74 -5.10 -36.72
C ILE A 45 -132.38 -4.66 -37.27
N LEU A 46 -132.35 -3.94 -38.40
CA LEU A 46 -131.10 -3.44 -39.00
C LEU A 46 -130.38 -2.46 -38.07
N ALA A 47 -131.09 -1.56 -37.40
CA ALA A 47 -130.51 -0.65 -36.40
C ALA A 47 -129.92 -1.41 -35.20
N ALA A 48 -130.57 -2.50 -34.76
CA ALA A 48 -130.04 -3.36 -33.71
C ALA A 48 -128.80 -4.15 -34.18
N GLU A 49 -128.78 -4.63 -35.43
CA GLU A 49 -127.62 -5.29 -36.03
C GLU A 49 -126.43 -4.33 -36.20
N LEU A 50 -126.68 -3.11 -36.68
CA LEU A 50 -125.66 -2.05 -36.77
C LEU A 50 -125.17 -1.66 -35.38
N GLY A 51 -126.07 -1.50 -34.41
CA GLY A 51 -125.72 -1.24 -33.01
C GLY A 51 -124.84 -2.35 -32.43
N LYS A 52 -125.16 -3.61 -32.74
CA LYS A 52 -124.34 -4.77 -32.36
C LYS A 52 -122.97 -4.75 -33.04
N ALA A 53 -122.90 -4.46 -34.34
CA ALA A 53 -121.62 -4.37 -35.06
C ALA A 53 -120.74 -3.21 -34.53
N LEU A 54 -121.34 -2.06 -34.20
CA LEU A 54 -120.66 -0.94 -33.56
C LEU A 54 -120.16 -1.30 -32.15
N LEU A 55 -120.96 -2.00 -31.35
CA LEU A 55 -120.55 -2.49 -30.04
C LEU A 55 -119.40 -3.49 -30.15
N GLU A 56 -119.48 -4.44 -31.07
CA GLU A 56 -118.39 -5.41 -31.32
C GLU A 56 -117.09 -4.70 -31.75
N LYS A 57 -117.16 -3.71 -32.65
CA LYS A 57 -115.99 -2.89 -33.02
C LYS A 57 -115.47 -2.05 -31.85
N ASN A 58 -116.35 -1.49 -31.03
CA ASN A 58 -115.94 -0.74 -29.83
C ASN A 58 -115.28 -1.67 -28.80
N GLU A 59 -115.78 -2.88 -28.62
CA GLU A 59 -115.14 -3.91 -27.80
C GLU A 59 -113.78 -4.33 -28.38
N GLU A 60 -113.65 -4.51 -29.70
CA GLU A 60 -112.36 -4.79 -30.35
C GLU A 60 -111.36 -3.65 -30.17
N LEU A 61 -111.79 -2.40 -30.34
CA LEU A 61 -110.98 -1.20 -30.09
C LEU A 61 -110.58 -1.10 -28.62
N SER A 62 -111.50 -1.40 -27.69
CA SER A 62 -111.22 -1.43 -26.25
C SER A 62 -110.18 -2.49 -25.90
N ARG A 63 -110.33 -3.71 -26.41
CA ARG A 63 -109.33 -4.78 -26.24
C ARG A 63 -107.98 -4.42 -26.87
N ALA A 64 -107.96 -3.72 -28.00
CA ALA A 64 -106.72 -3.26 -28.64
C ALA A 64 -106.05 -2.16 -27.80
N ASN A 65 -106.83 -1.22 -27.25
CA ASN A 65 -106.33 -0.19 -26.35
C ASN A 65 -105.79 -0.76 -25.04
N GLU A 66 -106.45 -1.78 -24.47
CA GLU A 66 -105.96 -2.51 -23.29
C GLU A 66 -104.60 -3.17 -23.56
N ARG A 67 -104.46 -3.89 -24.68
CA ARG A 67 -103.16 -4.48 -25.07
C ARG A 67 -102.08 -3.43 -25.27
N LEU A 68 -102.43 -2.31 -25.91
CA LEU A 68 -101.48 -1.20 -26.06
C LEU A 68 -101.08 -0.61 -24.71
N ALA A 69 -102.02 -0.46 -23.79
CA ALA A 69 -101.75 0.02 -22.43
C ALA A 69 -100.83 -0.96 -21.67
N GLU A 70 -101.05 -2.27 -21.80
CA GLU A 70 -100.17 -3.32 -21.25
C GLU A 70 -98.77 -3.28 -21.89
N ASP A 71 -98.68 -3.11 -23.20
CA ASP A 71 -97.38 -2.98 -23.89
C ASP A 71 -96.63 -1.72 -23.44
N TYR A 72 -97.34 -0.61 -23.23
CA TYR A 72 -96.73 0.63 -22.73
C TYR A 72 -96.34 0.51 -21.26
N SER A 73 -97.14 -0.15 -20.41
CA SER A 73 -96.76 -0.38 -19.01
C SER A 73 -95.52 -1.27 -18.93
N HIS A 74 -95.45 -2.34 -19.72
CA HIS A 74 -94.27 -3.21 -19.75
C HIS A 74 -93.02 -2.46 -20.24
N LYS A 75 -93.13 -1.64 -21.29
CA LYS A 75 -92.01 -0.79 -21.74
C LYS A 75 -91.56 0.20 -20.67
N LEU A 76 -92.50 0.80 -19.93
CA LEU A 76 -92.17 1.69 -18.81
C LEU A 76 -91.42 0.95 -17.70
N GLU A 77 -91.86 -0.25 -17.32
CA GLU A 77 -91.18 -1.09 -16.33
C GLU A 77 -89.75 -1.42 -16.75
N VAL A 78 -89.53 -1.81 -18.01
CA VAL A 78 -88.18 -2.10 -18.54
C VAL A 78 -87.30 -0.85 -18.48
N ILE A 79 -87.81 0.31 -18.90
CA ILE A 79 -87.07 1.58 -18.85
C ILE A 79 -86.73 1.95 -17.40
N GLU A 80 -87.64 1.73 -16.46
CA GLU A 80 -87.39 1.98 -15.04
C GLU A 80 -86.32 1.04 -14.50
N GLN A 81 -86.39 -0.25 -14.79
CA GLN A 81 -85.37 -1.23 -14.42
C GLN A 81 -84.00 -0.85 -14.98
N ASP A 82 -83.91 -0.51 -16.28
CA ASP A 82 -82.68 -0.06 -16.92
C ASP A 82 -82.14 1.21 -16.29
N ARG A 83 -83.01 2.18 -15.96
CA ARG A 83 -82.64 3.41 -15.25
C ARG A 83 -82.05 3.08 -13.87
N HIS A 84 -82.67 2.19 -13.11
CA HIS A 84 -82.17 1.78 -11.78
C HIS A 84 -80.82 1.05 -11.89
N LEU A 85 -80.69 0.18 -12.88
CA LEU A 85 -79.46 -0.56 -13.15
C LEU A 85 -78.32 0.37 -13.60
N LEU A 86 -78.60 1.34 -14.47
CA LEU A 86 -77.62 2.34 -14.91
C LEU A 86 -77.18 3.25 -13.75
N ARG A 87 -78.11 3.68 -12.88
CA ARG A 87 -77.75 4.45 -11.68
C ARG A 87 -76.83 3.67 -10.75
N ARG A 88 -77.11 2.37 -10.54
CA ARG A 88 -76.24 1.52 -9.73
C ARG A 88 -74.87 1.35 -10.37
N LYS A 89 -74.80 1.08 -11.68
CA LYS A 89 -73.52 0.99 -12.41
C LYS A 89 -72.72 2.29 -12.33
N LEU A 90 -73.37 3.44 -12.47
CA LEU A 90 -72.72 4.74 -12.33
C LEU A 90 -72.15 4.91 -10.92
N ALA A 91 -72.94 4.61 -9.89
CA ALA A 91 -72.50 4.71 -8.50
C ALA A 91 -71.32 3.76 -8.19
N THR A 92 -71.33 2.53 -8.71
CA THR A 92 -70.19 1.60 -8.54
C THR A 92 -68.93 2.12 -9.22
N THR A 93 -69.04 2.59 -10.48
CA THR A 93 -67.88 3.17 -11.18
C THR A 93 -67.37 4.45 -10.52
N GLN A 94 -68.26 5.26 -9.94
CA GLN A 94 -67.89 6.46 -9.20
C GLN A 94 -67.11 6.08 -7.93
N ALA A 95 -67.59 5.10 -7.15
CA ALA A 95 -66.89 4.61 -5.97
C ALA A 95 -65.50 4.01 -6.30
N GLU A 96 -65.38 3.29 -7.42
CA GLU A 96 -64.09 2.81 -7.93
C GLU A 96 -63.15 3.95 -8.32
N CYS A 97 -63.67 5.03 -8.92
CA CYS A 97 -62.88 6.21 -9.22
C CYS A 97 -62.44 6.95 -7.95
N GLU A 98 -63.33 7.09 -6.96
CA GLU A 98 -63.04 7.71 -5.66
C GLU A 98 -61.97 6.94 -4.88
N THR A 99 -62.03 5.61 -4.88
CA THR A 99 -60.99 4.75 -4.26
C THR A 99 -59.65 4.91 -4.97
N ARG A 100 -59.60 4.84 -6.31
CA ARG A 100 -58.37 5.10 -7.08
C ARG A 100 -57.80 6.50 -6.84
N LEU A 101 -58.66 7.51 -6.70
CA LEU A 101 -58.24 8.87 -6.38
C LEU A 101 -57.61 8.94 -4.98
N LEU A 102 -58.19 8.26 -3.99
CA LEU A 102 -57.64 8.21 -2.63
C LEU A 102 -56.28 7.49 -2.58
N GLU A 103 -56.13 6.38 -3.31
CA GLU A 103 -54.87 5.65 -3.47
C GLU A 103 -53.79 6.55 -4.09
N LEU A 104 -54.08 7.17 -5.24
CA LEU A 104 -53.14 8.07 -5.90
C LEU A 104 -52.80 9.29 -5.03
N GLN A 105 -53.76 9.82 -4.26
CA GLN A 105 -53.48 10.87 -3.29
C GLN A 105 -52.60 10.40 -2.14
N ALA A 106 -52.74 9.15 -1.69
CA ALA A 106 -51.86 8.56 -0.69
C ALA A 106 -50.44 8.40 -1.24
N ASP A 107 -50.29 7.88 -2.46
CA ASP A 107 -49.01 7.73 -3.15
C ASP A 107 -48.29 9.07 -3.32
N VAL A 108 -49.02 10.13 -3.73
CA VAL A 108 -48.45 11.47 -3.84
C VAL A 108 -47.95 11.98 -2.50
N ARG A 109 -48.70 11.78 -1.40
CA ARG A 109 -48.26 12.19 -0.06
C ARG A 109 -47.03 11.39 0.39
N GLU A 110 -46.97 10.10 0.08
CA GLU A 110 -45.81 9.25 0.39
C GLU A 110 -44.57 9.67 -0.38
N LEU A 111 -44.69 9.92 -1.68
CA LEU A 111 -43.61 10.41 -2.51
C LEU A 111 -43.12 11.78 -2.06
N GLN A 112 -44.03 12.69 -1.67
CA GLN A 112 -43.67 13.99 -1.10
C GLN A 112 -42.90 13.86 0.22
N ARG A 113 -43.32 12.94 1.10
CA ARG A 113 -42.60 12.67 2.37
C ARG A 113 -41.22 12.08 2.11
N ALA A 114 -41.13 11.05 1.26
CA ALA A 114 -39.88 10.41 0.91
C ALA A 114 -38.90 11.41 0.25
N LEU A 115 -39.40 12.30 -0.60
CA LEU A 115 -38.60 13.37 -1.19
C LEU A 115 -38.08 14.33 -0.09
N GLY A 116 -38.92 14.76 0.84
CA GLY A 116 -38.50 15.62 1.95
C GLY A 116 -37.46 14.97 2.89
N GLU A 117 -37.61 13.67 3.16
CA GLU A 117 -36.63 12.88 3.92
C GLU A 117 -35.29 12.76 3.17
N LYS A 118 -35.33 12.52 1.85
CA LYS A 118 -34.12 12.48 1.02
C LYS A 118 -33.43 13.84 0.94
N ASP A 119 -34.18 14.93 0.79
CA ASP A 119 -33.64 16.29 0.76
C ASP A 119 -33.00 16.68 2.11
N SER A 120 -33.64 16.34 3.23
CA SER A 120 -33.09 16.59 4.56
C SER A 120 -31.84 15.75 4.84
N SER A 121 -31.84 14.47 4.45
CA SER A 121 -30.67 13.59 4.53
C SER A 121 -29.52 14.09 3.65
N MET A 122 -29.80 14.55 2.43
CA MET A 122 -28.82 15.15 1.53
C MET A 122 -28.21 16.41 2.15
N ARG A 123 -29.04 17.34 2.63
CA ARG A 123 -28.56 18.56 3.30
C ARG A 123 -27.74 18.26 4.54
N GLN A 124 -28.09 17.23 5.31
CA GLN A 124 -27.29 16.83 6.47
C GLN A 124 -25.94 16.26 6.03
N SER A 125 -25.92 15.38 5.02
CA SER A 125 -24.67 14.84 4.46
C SER A 125 -23.78 15.95 3.89
N GLU A 126 -24.34 16.96 3.23
CA GLU A 126 -23.59 18.13 2.75
C GLU A 126 -23.00 18.95 3.91
N LYS A 127 -23.75 19.15 5.00
CA LYS A 127 -23.23 19.82 6.20
C LYS A 127 -22.08 19.03 6.82
N ASP A 128 -22.22 17.71 6.94
CA ASP A 128 -21.19 16.84 7.52
C ASP A 128 -19.94 16.82 6.64
N LYS A 129 -20.10 16.76 5.31
CA LYS A 129 -19.00 16.89 4.33
C LYS A 129 -18.30 18.23 4.46
N ASN A 130 -19.06 19.34 4.54
CA ASN A 130 -18.50 20.67 4.69
C ASN A 130 -17.76 20.82 6.03
N ALA A 131 -18.27 20.24 7.11
CA ALA A 131 -17.59 20.20 8.41
C ALA A 131 -16.25 19.45 8.31
N LEU A 132 -16.24 18.27 7.69
CA LEU A 132 -15.01 17.51 7.46
C LEU A 132 -14.00 18.26 6.59
N ILE A 133 -14.47 18.96 5.54
CA ILE A 133 -13.61 19.81 4.71
C ILE A 133 -13.00 20.92 5.56
N LEU A 134 -13.78 21.59 6.40
CA LEU A 134 -13.27 22.64 7.30
C LEU A 134 -12.20 22.08 8.25
N GLU A 135 -12.45 20.95 8.91
CA GLU A 135 -11.48 20.31 9.80
C GLU A 135 -10.18 19.94 9.06
N LEU A 136 -10.28 19.32 7.89
CA LEU A 136 -9.12 18.96 7.07
C LEU A 136 -8.36 20.22 6.60
N THR A 137 -9.05 21.29 6.22
CA THR A 137 -8.41 22.55 5.85
C THR A 137 -7.69 23.19 7.02
N GLU A 138 -8.27 23.16 8.22
CA GLU A 138 -7.65 23.70 9.43
C GLU A 138 -6.42 22.88 9.82
N GLN A 139 -6.50 21.54 9.78
CA GLN A 139 -5.36 20.66 10.03
C GLN A 139 -4.22 20.92 9.03
N ASN A 140 -4.54 21.05 7.74
CA ASN A 140 -3.54 21.38 6.71
C ASN A 140 -2.91 22.76 6.95
N GLN A 141 -3.69 23.76 7.37
CA GLN A 141 -3.17 25.08 7.72
C GLN A 141 -2.24 25.01 8.95
N ARG A 142 -2.61 24.26 9.99
CA ARG A 142 -1.77 24.05 11.19
C ARG A 142 -0.46 23.34 10.84
N LEU A 143 -0.50 22.26 10.07
CA LEU A 143 0.70 21.56 9.60
C LEU A 143 1.57 22.47 8.74
N THR A 144 0.98 23.26 7.85
CA THR A 144 1.70 24.24 7.03
C THR A 144 2.37 25.31 7.90
N ALA A 145 1.72 25.78 8.96
CA ALA A 145 2.30 26.72 9.92
C ALA A 145 3.48 26.09 10.66
N GLN A 146 3.35 24.85 11.13
CA GLN A 146 4.42 24.11 11.80
C GLN A 146 5.62 23.88 10.89
N ILE A 147 5.40 23.53 9.61
CA ILE A 147 6.48 23.40 8.62
C ILE A 147 7.18 24.75 8.41
N LYS A 148 6.42 25.86 8.30
CA LYS A 148 7.01 27.20 8.18
C LYS A 148 7.84 27.60 9.39
N GLU A 149 7.38 27.26 10.60
CA GLU A 149 8.14 27.48 11.84
C GLU A 149 9.42 26.64 11.86
N SER A 150 9.33 25.34 11.53
CA SER A 150 10.49 24.45 11.41
C SER A 150 11.51 24.99 10.39
N ASN A 151 11.05 25.45 9.22
CA ASN A 151 11.91 26.03 8.19
C ASN A 151 12.60 27.30 8.69
N LYS A 152 11.90 28.16 9.47
CA LYS A 152 12.53 29.34 10.07
C LYS A 152 13.61 28.96 11.09
N MET A 153 13.35 27.95 11.92
CA MET A 153 14.34 27.44 12.88
C MET A 153 15.54 26.83 12.16
N GLU A 154 15.31 26.06 11.09
CA GLU A 154 16.38 25.50 10.26
C GLU A 154 17.23 26.61 9.63
N GLU A 155 16.60 27.66 9.09
CA GLU A 155 17.31 28.80 8.51
C GLU A 155 18.15 29.53 9.57
N GLN A 156 17.62 29.72 10.78
CA GLN A 156 18.38 30.30 11.89
C GLN A 156 19.60 29.44 12.25
N LEU A 157 19.43 28.11 12.32
CA LEU A 157 20.54 27.19 12.58
C LEU A 157 21.56 27.18 11.43
N ARG A 158 21.12 27.30 10.16
CA ARG A 158 22.01 27.43 9.00
C ARG A 158 22.86 28.70 9.09
N ILE A 159 22.25 29.83 9.45
CA ILE A 159 22.97 31.10 9.67
C ILE A 159 23.98 30.97 10.81
N GLN A 160 23.60 30.34 11.93
CA GLN A 160 24.52 30.09 13.05
C GLN A 160 25.68 29.18 12.65
N LEU A 161 25.42 28.10 11.90
CA LEU A 161 26.45 27.21 11.37
C LEU A 161 27.39 27.94 10.41
N GLN A 162 26.87 28.82 9.56
CA GLN A 162 27.69 29.65 8.66
C GLN A 162 28.58 30.59 9.46
N SER A 163 28.04 31.30 10.45
CA SER A 163 28.80 32.13 11.39
C SER A 163 29.93 31.36 12.08
N LEU A 164 29.64 30.15 12.59
CA LEU A 164 30.66 29.30 13.21
C LEU A 164 31.73 28.82 12.23
N LYS A 165 31.35 28.50 10.98
CA LYS A 165 32.30 28.16 9.92
C LYS A 165 33.21 29.33 9.58
N GLU A 166 32.66 30.54 9.48
CA GLU A 166 33.42 31.77 9.23
C GLU A 166 34.38 32.05 10.40
N GLN A 167 33.95 31.89 11.66
CA GLN A 167 34.82 31.99 12.83
C GLN A 167 35.94 30.94 12.84
N ALA A 168 35.64 29.70 12.45
CA ALA A 168 36.66 28.65 12.34
C ALA A 168 37.64 28.92 11.21
N TYR A 169 37.16 29.48 10.10
CA TYR A 169 37.99 29.89 8.97
C TYR A 169 38.93 31.03 9.36
N THR A 170 38.44 32.08 10.03
CA THR A 170 39.28 33.19 10.48
C THR A 170 40.33 32.75 11.51
N ARG A 171 39.95 31.90 12.48
CA ARG A 171 40.91 31.29 13.41
C ARG A 171 41.97 30.45 12.70
N ARG A 172 41.58 29.67 11.69
CA ARG A 172 42.51 28.87 10.89
C ARG A 172 43.46 29.74 10.08
N SER A 173 42.97 30.81 9.46
CA SER A 173 43.79 31.79 8.73
C SER A 173 44.79 32.46 9.67
N SER A 174 44.33 32.97 10.82
CA SER A 174 45.21 33.58 11.83
C SER A 174 46.26 32.60 12.35
N MET A 175 45.88 31.34 12.62
CA MET A 175 46.85 30.30 13.00
C MET A 175 47.87 30.03 11.89
N GLN A 176 47.45 30.06 10.62
CA GLN A 176 48.34 29.89 9.48
C GLN A 176 49.30 31.10 9.33
N ASP A 177 48.82 32.32 9.59
CA ASP A 177 49.66 33.52 9.61
C ASP A 177 50.68 33.50 10.76
N HIS A 178 50.31 32.97 11.92
CA HIS A 178 51.26 32.74 13.02
C HIS A 178 52.26 31.64 12.69
N GLN A 179 51.82 30.56 12.03
CA GLN A 179 52.70 29.47 11.60
C GLN A 179 53.73 29.98 10.59
N SER A 180 53.33 30.76 9.58
CA SER A 180 54.27 31.35 8.63
C SER A 180 55.23 32.32 9.30
N SER A 181 54.77 33.12 10.25
CA SER A 181 55.63 34.00 11.06
C SER A 181 56.65 33.20 11.89
N LEU A 182 56.26 32.06 12.45
CA LEU A 182 57.17 31.17 13.18
C LEU A 182 58.20 30.52 12.25
N ASP A 183 57.81 30.15 11.03
CA ASP A 183 58.73 29.56 10.06
C ASP A 183 59.78 30.59 9.60
N VAL A 184 59.40 31.86 9.41
CA VAL A 184 60.37 32.96 9.18
C VAL A 184 61.35 33.11 10.33
N LEU A 185 60.86 33.12 11.58
CA LEU A 185 61.74 33.21 12.76
C LEU A 185 62.66 31.98 12.91
N ARG A 186 62.18 30.78 12.54
CA ARG A 186 63.01 29.57 12.50
C ARG A 186 64.12 29.70 11.47
N ASP A 187 63.81 30.20 10.28
CA ASP A 187 64.81 30.43 9.23
C ASP A 187 65.84 31.48 9.67
N GLU A 188 65.41 32.55 10.34
CA GLU A 188 66.32 33.54 10.94
C GLU A 188 67.23 32.92 12.01
N ILE A 189 66.69 32.10 12.92
CA ILE A 189 67.48 31.38 13.93
C ILE A 189 68.47 30.42 13.27
N LEU A 190 68.05 29.70 12.22
CA LEU A 190 68.92 28.80 11.47
C LEU A 190 70.08 29.59 10.85
N MET A 191 69.81 30.68 10.14
CA MET A 191 70.85 31.55 9.57
C MET A 191 71.79 32.10 10.65
N MET A 192 71.27 32.56 11.79
CA MET A 192 72.08 33.03 12.91
C MET A 192 72.92 31.91 13.53
N SER A 193 72.40 30.68 13.57
CA SER A 193 73.13 29.51 14.05
C SER A 193 74.26 29.14 13.08
N GLU A 194 74.02 29.19 11.77
CA GLU A 194 75.04 28.96 10.75
C GLU A 194 76.16 29.99 10.85
N LEU A 195 75.82 31.29 10.91
CA LEU A 195 76.77 32.37 11.14
C LEU A 195 77.57 32.19 12.43
N LYS A 196 76.92 31.77 13.51
CA LYS A 196 77.60 31.42 14.77
C LYS A 196 78.59 30.29 14.54
N THR A 197 78.20 29.19 13.89
CA THR A 197 79.12 28.07 13.62
C THR A 197 80.29 28.47 12.73
N GLU A 198 80.09 29.38 11.76
CA GLU A 198 81.14 29.90 10.91
C GLU A 198 82.13 30.77 11.70
N LEU A 199 81.63 31.63 12.58
CA LEU A 199 82.46 32.41 13.50
C LEU A 199 83.22 31.50 14.48
N GLU A 200 82.58 30.48 15.04
CA GLU A 200 83.24 29.49 15.90
C GLU A 200 84.36 28.75 15.17
N LYS A 201 84.14 28.33 13.91
CA LYS A 201 85.19 27.73 13.06
C LYS A 201 86.33 28.71 12.81
N ARG A 202 86.03 29.98 12.55
CA ARG A 202 87.05 31.02 12.34
C ARG A 202 87.87 31.26 13.61
N VAL A 203 87.23 31.30 14.77
CA VAL A 203 87.91 31.39 16.08
C VAL A 203 88.80 30.17 16.30
N GLN A 204 88.31 28.95 16.04
CA GLN A 204 89.09 27.72 16.16
C GLN A 204 90.34 27.74 15.27
N SER A 205 90.21 28.18 14.02
CA SER A 205 91.35 28.34 13.10
C SER A 205 92.38 29.36 13.63
N MET A 206 91.93 30.52 14.11
CA MET A 206 92.82 31.51 14.73
C MET A 206 93.50 30.98 16.00
N THR A 207 92.81 30.17 16.81
CA THR A 207 93.42 29.53 17.98
C THR A 207 94.45 28.48 17.59
N GLN A 208 94.20 27.68 16.55
CA GLN A 208 95.18 26.71 16.02
C GLN A 208 96.43 27.40 15.46
N GLN A 209 96.24 28.54 14.78
CA GLN A 209 97.36 29.37 14.31
C GLN A 209 98.16 29.94 15.49
N ARG A 210 97.48 30.47 16.51
CA ARG A 210 98.13 30.94 17.75
C ARG A 210 98.92 29.81 18.42
N ASP A 211 98.35 28.62 18.56
CA ASP A 211 99.00 27.49 19.23
C ASP A 211 100.20 26.98 18.43
N SER A 212 100.10 26.93 17.10
CA SER A 212 101.23 26.65 16.21
C SER A 212 102.36 27.68 16.37
N LEU A 213 102.01 28.98 16.44
CA LEU A 213 102.98 30.05 16.68
C LEU A 213 103.59 29.96 18.09
N SER A 214 102.82 29.55 19.09
CA SER A 214 103.31 29.31 20.45
C SER A 214 104.30 28.14 20.46
N SER A 215 103.99 27.02 19.81
CA SER A 215 104.90 25.88 19.69
C SER A 215 106.19 26.28 18.96
N ALA A 216 106.09 27.05 17.87
CA ALA A 216 107.26 27.56 17.17
C ALA A 216 108.09 28.53 18.02
N LEU A 217 107.44 29.32 18.88
CA LEU A 217 108.10 30.17 19.87
C LEU A 217 108.83 29.32 20.91
N ASP A 218 108.18 28.30 21.46
CA ASP A 218 108.77 27.39 22.44
C ASP A 218 110.00 26.66 21.85
N GLU A 219 109.89 26.12 20.63
CA GLU A 219 111.01 25.52 19.90
C GLU A 219 112.16 26.52 19.67
N ALA A 220 111.84 27.77 19.33
CA ALA A 220 112.84 28.82 19.19
C ALA A 220 113.50 29.15 20.53
N THR A 221 112.75 29.17 21.64
CA THR A 221 113.32 29.36 22.98
C THR A 221 114.20 28.19 23.41
N ASP A 222 113.82 26.94 23.14
CA ASP A 222 114.64 25.77 23.39
C ASP A 222 115.94 25.81 22.59
N ARG A 223 115.86 26.23 21.31
CA ARG A 223 117.03 26.42 20.46
C ARG A 223 117.94 27.53 21.00
N ILE A 224 117.38 28.63 21.50
CA ILE A 224 118.15 29.69 22.18
C ILE A 224 118.84 29.11 23.42
N MET A 225 118.11 28.38 24.28
CA MET A 225 118.69 27.75 25.48
C MET A 225 119.82 26.77 25.14
N PHE A 226 119.66 25.97 24.08
CA PHE A 226 120.69 25.05 23.59
C PHE A 226 121.93 25.81 23.09
N LEU A 227 121.75 26.86 22.29
CA LEU A 227 122.85 27.69 21.82
C LEU A 227 123.56 28.42 22.97
N GLU A 228 122.82 28.93 23.95
CA GLU A 228 123.40 29.51 25.16
C GLU A 228 124.21 28.48 25.95
N ARG A 229 123.73 27.23 26.05
CA ARG A 229 124.47 26.14 26.69
C ARG A 229 125.74 25.80 25.93
N GLN A 230 125.68 25.66 24.61
CA GLN A 230 126.86 25.45 23.77
C GLN A 230 127.86 26.60 23.92
N LEU A 231 127.39 27.86 24.00
CA LEU A 231 128.25 29.00 24.24
C LEU A 231 128.94 28.91 25.61
N ARG A 232 128.21 28.52 26.67
CA ARG A 232 128.78 28.30 28.01
C ARG A 232 129.80 27.14 28.00
N GLU A 233 129.50 26.05 27.32
CA GLU A 233 130.41 24.90 27.16
C GLU A 233 131.67 25.28 26.37
N GLN A 234 131.55 26.00 25.26
CA GLN A 234 132.70 26.54 24.51
C GLN A 234 133.50 27.54 25.33
N GLN A 235 132.85 28.42 26.10
CA GLN A 235 133.53 29.32 27.03
C GLN A 235 134.30 28.54 28.10
N MET A 236 133.72 27.46 28.63
CA MET A 236 134.40 26.57 29.58
C MET A 236 135.58 25.85 28.90
N GLN A 237 135.40 25.34 27.69
CA GLN A 237 136.46 24.67 26.92
C GLN A 237 137.61 25.63 26.58
N MET A 238 137.29 26.89 26.26
CA MET A 238 138.27 27.96 26.09
C MET A 238 139.01 28.27 27.39
N ARG A 239 138.33 28.25 28.55
CA ARG A 239 139.00 28.41 29.86
C ARG A 239 139.92 27.23 30.19
N VAL A 240 139.47 25.99 29.93
CA VAL A 240 140.27 24.79 30.15
C VAL A 240 141.49 24.80 29.23
N SER A 241 141.33 25.03 27.93
CA SER A 241 142.47 25.12 27.00
C SER A 241 143.40 26.28 27.35
N HIS A 242 142.89 27.39 27.89
CA HIS A 242 143.71 28.46 28.42
C HIS A 242 144.53 28.01 29.64
N SER A 243 143.92 27.31 30.59
CA SER A 243 144.61 26.70 31.74
C SER A 243 145.65 25.67 31.31
N GLU A 244 145.32 24.77 30.38
CA GLU A 244 146.25 23.79 29.80
C GLU A 244 147.42 24.49 29.08
N LEU A 245 147.16 25.59 28.37
CA LEU A 245 148.23 26.40 27.76
C LEU A 245 149.10 27.07 28.82
N GLU A 246 148.56 27.51 29.95
CA GLU A 246 149.34 28.04 31.07
C GLU A 246 150.17 26.94 31.75
N GLU A 247 149.59 25.75 31.96
CA GLU A 247 150.30 24.57 32.45
C GLU A 247 151.42 24.16 31.49
N LEU A 248 151.15 24.08 30.19
CA LEU A 248 152.17 23.80 29.17
C LEU A 248 153.23 24.88 29.11
N LYS A 249 152.88 26.17 29.22
CA LYS A 249 153.86 27.26 29.31
C LYS A 249 154.72 27.16 30.56
N SER A 250 154.15 26.81 31.71
CA SER A 250 154.91 26.61 32.95
C SER A 250 155.79 25.36 32.88
N ALA A 251 155.29 24.26 32.30
CA ALA A 251 156.06 23.05 32.02
C ALA A 251 157.21 23.33 31.03
N ASN A 252 156.98 24.13 29.99
CA ASN A 252 158.02 24.58 29.06
C ASN A 252 159.02 25.52 29.74
N GLY A 253 158.57 26.34 30.70
CA GLY A 253 159.45 27.11 31.58
C GLY A 253 160.35 26.20 32.43
N SER A 254 159.80 25.15 33.02
CA SER A 254 160.56 24.18 33.83
C SER A 254 161.51 23.30 32.99
N LEU A 255 161.17 23.04 31.72
CA LEU A 255 162.05 22.39 30.74
C LEU A 255 163.11 23.35 30.21
N GLY A 256 162.79 24.64 30.08
CA GLY A 256 163.74 25.72 29.77
C GLY A 256 164.81 25.88 30.85
N GLU A 257 164.44 25.75 32.13
CA GLU A 257 165.39 25.76 33.25
C GLU A 257 166.29 24.50 33.30
N ARG A 258 165.87 23.38 32.69
CA ARG A 258 166.68 22.16 32.56
C ARG A 258 167.53 22.10 31.28
N LEU A 259 167.32 23.01 30.32
CA LEU A 259 168.06 23.08 29.04
C LEU A 259 169.19 24.14 29.02
N GLN A 260 169.48 24.79 30.16
CA GLN A 260 170.59 25.76 30.29
C GLN A 260 171.92 25.14 30.80
N ALA A 261 171.97 23.81 30.98
CA ALA A 261 173.17 23.08 31.39
C ALA A 261 173.43 21.86 30.49
N LEU A 262 173.70 22.12 29.20
CA LEU A 262 174.59 21.40 28.26
C LEU A 262 174.08 21.60 26.83
N GLY A 263 174.84 22.37 26.05
CA GLY A 263 174.55 22.63 24.65
C GLY A 263 175.04 21.53 23.71
N GLY A 264 174.50 21.55 22.49
CA GLY A 264 175.13 20.94 21.31
C GLY A 264 174.22 20.04 20.48
N VAL A 265 173.69 20.60 19.38
CA VAL A 265 173.52 20.06 18.01
C VAL A 265 173.04 18.60 17.81
N ILE A 266 172.07 18.41 16.90
CA ILE A 266 172.06 17.49 15.71
C ILE A 266 170.63 17.04 15.34
N SER A 267 170.27 17.35 14.07
CA SER A 267 169.59 16.55 13.03
C SER A 267 168.90 15.21 13.36
N GLY A 268 167.73 14.95 12.75
CA GLY A 268 167.25 13.58 12.51
C GLY A 268 165.76 13.43 12.13
N GLN A 269 165.49 13.03 10.89
CA GLN A 269 164.20 12.58 10.35
C GLN A 269 163.77 11.19 10.86
N ARG A 270 162.44 10.90 10.79
CA ARG A 270 161.70 9.62 10.54
C ARG A 270 160.25 9.80 11.05
N SER A 271 159.17 9.15 10.61
CA SER A 271 158.80 8.27 9.48
C SER A 271 157.28 7.99 9.62
N LEU A 272 156.62 7.72 8.50
CA LEU A 272 155.21 7.31 8.30
C LEU A 272 154.77 6.04 9.05
N HIS A 273 153.45 5.92 9.31
CA HIS A 273 152.54 4.73 9.19
C HIS A 273 151.14 5.15 9.73
N SER A 274 150.02 5.16 9.02
CA SER A 274 149.20 4.14 8.30
C SER A 274 148.27 3.28 9.18
N GLU A 275 146.98 3.34 8.81
CA GLU A 275 145.90 2.32 8.82
C GLU A 275 145.04 2.01 10.07
N MET A 276 143.72 2.13 9.87
CA MET A 276 142.61 1.13 10.04
C MET A 276 141.29 1.90 10.31
N GLU A 277 140.30 1.93 9.41
CA GLU A 277 139.30 0.86 9.13
C GLU A 277 138.54 0.48 10.42
N CYS A 278 137.23 0.69 10.60
CA CYS A 278 136.02 0.13 9.96
C CYS A 278 134.80 0.79 10.70
N ASP A 279 133.53 0.82 10.28
CA ASP A 279 132.77 0.04 9.28
C ASP A 279 131.39 0.71 9.05
N ASP A 280 130.84 0.46 7.85
CA ASP A 280 129.45 0.09 7.50
C ASP A 280 128.22 0.85 8.07
N SER A 281 127.17 1.18 7.31
CA SER A 281 126.59 0.45 6.16
C SER A 281 125.90 1.36 5.13
N ILE A 282 126.30 1.14 3.88
CA ILE A 282 125.55 1.00 2.61
C ILE A 282 124.00 1.16 2.67
N LEU A 283 123.51 2.10 1.82
CA LEU A 283 122.36 2.14 0.85
C LEU A 283 121.46 0.86 0.67
N PRO A 284 120.30 0.85 -0.06
CA PRO A 284 119.77 1.82 -1.03
C PRO A 284 118.22 2.04 -1.07
N THR A 285 117.89 3.04 -1.88
CA THR A 285 116.69 3.35 -2.66
C THR A 285 115.91 2.16 -3.28
N GLY A 286 114.57 2.24 -3.26
CA GLY A 286 113.66 1.73 -4.32
C GLY A 286 112.59 0.70 -3.92
N ASP A 287 111.30 1.13 -3.86
CA ASP A 287 110.14 0.41 -4.46
C ASP A 287 108.78 1.13 -4.21
N GLU A 288 108.52 2.24 -4.92
CA GLU A 288 107.22 2.95 -4.89
C GLU A 288 106.07 2.14 -5.55
N TYR A 289 106.36 1.02 -6.21
CA TYR A 289 105.35 0.20 -6.90
C TYR A 289 104.63 -0.82 -5.99
N HIS A 290 105.24 -1.19 -4.86
CA HIS A 290 104.66 -2.16 -3.92
C HIS A 290 103.68 -1.52 -2.93
N GLN A 291 103.88 -0.25 -2.56
CA GLN A 291 103.04 0.45 -1.59
C GLN A 291 101.66 0.83 -2.18
N MET A 292 101.60 1.18 -3.47
CA MET A 292 100.35 1.42 -4.21
C MET A 292 99.48 0.14 -4.33
N LYS A 293 100.08 -1.04 -4.50
CA LYS A 293 99.35 -2.32 -4.55
C LYS A 293 98.72 -2.69 -3.21
N VAL A 294 99.39 -2.38 -2.10
CA VAL A 294 98.86 -2.60 -0.74
C VAL A 294 97.68 -1.67 -0.45
N GLU A 295 97.71 -0.42 -0.93
CA GLU A 295 96.59 0.52 -0.76
C GLU A 295 95.36 0.17 -1.62
N ILE A 296 95.54 -0.32 -2.85
CA ILE A 296 94.42 -0.77 -3.70
C ILE A 296 93.71 -2.00 -3.11
N VAL A 297 94.46 -2.94 -2.52
CA VAL A 297 93.89 -4.11 -1.84
C VAL A 297 93.13 -3.70 -0.57
N ASN A 298 93.65 -2.74 0.20
CA ASN A 298 92.97 -2.22 1.39
C ASN A 298 91.67 -1.45 1.07
N VAL A 299 91.58 -0.78 -0.08
CA VAL A 299 90.34 -0.13 -0.55
C VAL A 299 89.32 -1.16 -1.04
N TYR A 300 89.76 -2.23 -1.71
CA TYR A 300 88.90 -3.34 -2.14
C TYR A 300 88.30 -4.09 -0.93
N ASP A 301 89.09 -4.36 0.11
CA ASP A 301 88.62 -5.06 1.32
C ASP A 301 87.65 -4.20 2.17
N ARG A 302 87.84 -2.88 2.22
CA ARG A 302 86.90 -1.97 2.91
C ARG A 302 85.55 -1.85 2.20
N VAL A 303 85.53 -1.83 0.86
CA VAL A 303 84.28 -1.82 0.07
C VAL A 303 83.56 -3.17 0.16
N ARG A 304 84.29 -4.29 0.25
CA ARG A 304 83.75 -5.63 0.48
C ARG A 304 83.12 -5.79 1.87
N ALA A 305 83.72 -5.20 2.90
CA ALA A 305 83.19 -5.21 4.27
C ALA A 305 81.86 -4.43 4.38
N VAL A 306 81.73 -3.28 3.71
CA VAL A 306 80.49 -2.49 3.70
C VAL A 306 79.36 -3.19 2.92
N CYS A 307 79.69 -3.89 1.83
CA CYS A 307 78.72 -4.73 1.09
C CYS A 307 78.24 -5.96 1.89
N HIS A 308 79.11 -6.55 2.74
CA HIS A 308 78.70 -7.62 3.66
C HIS A 308 77.80 -7.11 4.80
N SER A 309 78.09 -5.93 5.37
CA SER A 309 77.27 -5.31 6.41
C SER A 309 75.88 -4.88 5.90
N LEU A 310 75.77 -4.46 4.64
CA LEU A 310 74.48 -4.15 4.00
C LEU A 310 73.67 -5.42 3.65
N LYS A 311 74.32 -6.54 3.33
CA LYS A 311 73.66 -7.85 3.13
C LYS A 311 73.17 -8.49 4.43
N GLN A 312 73.84 -8.25 5.56
CA GLN A 312 73.46 -8.82 6.87
C GLN A 312 72.28 -8.09 7.54
N ARG A 313 71.99 -6.83 7.15
CA ARG A 313 70.84 -6.04 7.64
C ARG A 313 69.57 -6.21 6.79
N ALA A 314 69.70 -6.69 5.55
CA ALA A 314 68.57 -6.88 4.62
C ALA A 314 67.93 -8.28 4.66
N GLN A 315 68.47 -9.23 5.44
CA GLN A 315 67.92 -10.57 5.64
C GLN A 315 67.69 -10.84 7.13
N GLN A 316 66.66 -10.21 7.68
CA GLN A 316 65.95 -10.71 8.86
C GLN A 316 64.48 -10.95 8.47
N PRO A 317 64.08 -12.18 8.12
CA PRO A 317 62.81 -12.72 8.55
C PRO A 317 62.96 -13.23 9.99
N ALA A 318 62.03 -12.81 10.85
CA ALA A 318 61.95 -13.24 12.23
C ALA A 318 61.76 -14.76 12.32
N GLU A 319 62.67 -15.45 13.02
CA GLU A 319 62.31 -16.56 13.89
C GLU A 319 63.48 -17.07 14.75
N SER A 320 63.10 -17.65 15.89
CA SER A 320 63.89 -18.48 16.82
C SER A 320 64.57 -17.72 17.97
N VAL A 321 64.59 -18.16 19.23
CA VAL A 321 64.69 -19.51 19.80
C VAL A 321 64.23 -19.49 21.29
N ARG A 322 63.50 -20.52 21.74
CA ARG A 322 63.43 -20.97 23.16
C ARG A 322 64.70 -21.76 23.52
N PRO A 323 65.26 -21.66 24.74
CA PRO A 323 66.56 -22.24 25.05
C PRO A 323 66.56 -23.78 25.12
N ASP A 324 67.60 -24.39 24.56
CA ASP A 324 67.93 -25.81 24.69
C ASP A 324 68.48 -26.10 26.11
N ILE A 325 67.86 -27.06 26.82
CA ILE A 325 68.41 -27.65 28.05
C ILE A 325 69.04 -28.99 27.69
N THR A 326 70.30 -29.19 28.08
CA THR A 326 71.05 -30.41 27.79
C THR A 326 70.75 -31.53 28.80
N ILE A 327 70.82 -32.79 28.35
CA ILE A 327 70.46 -34.02 29.09
C ILE A 327 71.20 -34.20 30.44
N HIS A 328 72.24 -33.41 30.71
CA HIS A 328 73.06 -33.51 31.93
C HIS A 328 72.66 -32.51 33.03
N GLU A 329 71.61 -31.69 32.83
CA GLU A 329 71.12 -30.72 33.82
C GLU A 329 69.77 -31.09 34.45
N VAL A 330 69.18 -32.24 34.09
CA VAL A 330 67.91 -32.71 34.65
C VAL A 330 68.15 -33.27 36.06
N LYS A 331 68.14 -32.39 37.07
CA LYS A 331 68.02 -32.79 38.48
C LYS A 331 66.59 -33.24 38.77
N VAL A 332 66.44 -34.30 39.58
CA VAL A 332 65.15 -34.77 40.09
C VAL A 332 64.50 -33.61 40.87
N GLY A 333 63.52 -32.97 40.26
CA GLY A 333 62.90 -31.75 40.77
C GLY A 333 62.57 -30.72 39.70
N LEU A 334 63.21 -30.72 38.52
CA LEU A 334 62.85 -29.83 37.40
C LEU A 334 61.48 -30.17 36.82
N LEU A 335 61.18 -31.46 36.68
CA LEU A 335 59.85 -31.92 36.31
C LEU A 335 58.82 -31.55 37.38
N THR A 336 59.19 -31.63 38.67
CA THR A 336 58.33 -31.23 39.79
C THR A 336 58.07 -29.73 39.81
N ALA A 337 59.07 -28.90 39.50
CA ALA A 337 58.93 -27.45 39.41
C ALA A 337 58.07 -27.04 38.20
N ILE A 338 58.26 -27.67 37.04
CA ILE A 338 57.43 -27.41 35.85
C ILE A 338 56.00 -27.93 36.06
N ILE A 339 55.82 -29.06 36.75
CA ILE A 339 54.49 -29.55 37.16
C ILE A 339 53.86 -28.63 38.20
N GLN A 340 54.64 -28.07 39.14
CA GLN A 340 54.16 -27.10 40.12
C GLN A 340 53.77 -25.79 39.44
N GLU A 341 54.57 -25.28 38.49
CA GLU A 341 54.21 -24.11 37.67
C GLU A 341 52.98 -24.40 36.79
N LEU A 342 52.81 -25.61 36.26
CA LEU A 342 51.59 -26.02 35.56
C LEU A 342 50.39 -26.14 36.51
N CYS A 343 50.57 -26.63 37.73
CA CYS A 343 49.53 -26.70 38.74
C CYS A 343 49.14 -25.30 39.24
N ASP A 344 50.11 -24.39 39.37
CA ASP A 344 49.90 -23.00 39.77
C ASP A 344 49.21 -22.24 38.63
N LEU A 345 49.62 -22.44 37.37
CA LEU A 345 48.96 -21.85 36.20
C LEU A 345 47.54 -22.41 35.98
N VAL A 346 47.32 -23.71 36.24
CA VAL A 346 45.98 -24.32 36.22
C VAL A 346 45.15 -23.83 37.39
N SER A 347 45.75 -23.59 38.57
CA SER A 347 45.07 -23.01 39.74
C SER A 347 44.76 -21.52 39.56
N ASP A 348 45.57 -20.77 38.83
CA ASP A 348 45.31 -19.38 38.45
C ASP A 348 44.22 -19.32 37.37
N LEU A 349 44.22 -20.24 36.39
CA LEU A 349 43.17 -20.30 35.36
C LEU A 349 41.85 -20.91 35.84
N SER A 350 41.86 -21.70 36.92
CA SER A 350 40.65 -22.29 37.53
C SER A 350 40.19 -21.60 38.81
N GLY A 351 41.06 -20.80 39.44
CA GLY A 351 40.80 -20.07 40.69
C GLY A 351 40.29 -18.65 40.48
N ASP A 352 40.50 -18.04 39.31
CA ASP A 352 40.15 -16.64 39.06
C ASP A 352 38.71 -16.44 38.54
N SER A 353 37.81 -17.39 38.84
CA SER A 353 36.36 -17.17 38.75
C SER A 353 35.56 -17.63 39.97
N TYR A 354 36.22 -18.09 41.04
CA TYR A 354 35.59 -18.22 42.35
C TYR A 354 36.59 -17.86 43.45
N SER A 355 36.88 -16.57 43.57
CA SER A 355 37.34 -16.04 44.86
C SER A 355 36.24 -16.32 45.89
N THR A 356 36.48 -17.33 46.71
CA THR A 356 35.83 -17.53 48.00
C THR A 356 36.18 -16.36 48.92
N SER A 357 35.56 -15.20 48.67
CA SER A 357 35.00 -14.45 49.79
C SER A 357 34.05 -15.41 50.49
N SER A 358 33.94 -15.34 51.81
CA SER A 358 32.83 -15.98 52.53
C SER A 358 31.53 -15.33 52.07
N VAL A 359 31.02 -15.73 50.89
CA VAL A 359 29.72 -15.34 50.38
C VAL A 359 28.75 -16.09 51.26
N SER A 360 28.20 -15.38 52.24
CA SER A 360 27.16 -15.92 53.09
C SER A 360 26.02 -16.43 52.21
N VAL A 361 25.26 -17.46 52.64
CA VAL A 361 24.07 -17.91 51.89
C VAL A 361 23.17 -16.73 51.52
N THR A 362 23.12 -15.72 52.39
CA THR A 362 22.45 -14.44 52.16
C THR A 362 23.04 -13.60 51.01
N ASP A 363 24.35 -13.61 50.77
CA ASP A 363 24.95 -12.87 49.64
C ASP A 363 24.63 -13.56 48.30
N LEU A 364 24.62 -14.90 48.25
CA LEU A 364 24.16 -15.66 47.07
C LEU A 364 22.67 -15.44 46.80
N GLU A 365 21.84 -15.37 47.85
CA GLU A 365 20.41 -15.02 47.73
C GLU A 365 20.21 -13.60 47.20
N ILE A 366 21.03 -12.65 47.64
CA ILE A 366 21.00 -11.27 47.14
C ILE A 366 21.44 -11.22 45.67
N GLU A 367 22.48 -11.95 45.27
CA GLU A 367 22.91 -12.02 43.87
C GLU A 367 21.89 -12.71 42.98
N LEU A 368 21.24 -13.77 43.45
CA LEU A 368 20.14 -14.44 42.74
C LEU A 368 18.95 -13.49 42.56
N HIS A 369 18.57 -12.73 43.60
CA HIS A 369 17.51 -11.73 43.50
C HIS A 369 17.87 -10.61 42.53
N ARG A 370 19.13 -10.12 42.54
CA ARG A 370 19.59 -9.13 41.55
C ARG A 370 19.56 -9.69 40.13
N ALA A 371 19.99 -10.93 39.92
CA ALA A 371 19.93 -11.60 38.63
C ALA A 371 18.47 -11.78 38.16
N GLN A 372 17.58 -12.18 39.07
CA GLN A 372 16.13 -12.28 38.81
C GLN A 372 15.52 -10.92 38.48
N GLU A 373 15.86 -9.86 39.21
CA GLU A 373 15.41 -8.50 38.90
C GLU A 373 15.91 -8.02 37.53
N THR A 374 17.15 -8.35 37.15
CA THR A 374 17.66 -8.04 35.81
C THR A 374 16.96 -8.84 34.73
N LEU A 375 16.65 -10.12 34.96
CA LEU A 375 15.88 -10.95 34.03
C LEU A 375 14.44 -10.45 33.89
N ASP A 376 13.79 -10.07 34.99
CA ASP A 376 12.45 -9.49 34.98
C ASP A 376 12.44 -8.14 34.24
N LYS A 377 13.48 -7.32 34.42
CA LYS A 377 13.65 -6.07 33.68
C LYS A 377 13.85 -6.32 32.19
N MET A 378 14.73 -7.25 31.82
CA MET A 378 14.92 -7.65 30.42
C MET A 378 13.66 -8.26 29.81
N SER A 379 12.89 -9.05 30.58
CA SER A 379 11.61 -9.61 30.16
C SER A 379 10.58 -8.52 29.88
N LYS A 380 10.45 -7.53 30.78
CA LYS A 380 9.57 -6.35 30.58
C LYS A 380 10.00 -5.50 29.39
N GLU A 381 11.30 -5.32 29.18
CA GLU A 381 11.83 -4.62 28.02
C GLU A 381 11.53 -5.37 26.71
N MET A 382 11.67 -6.70 26.72
CA MET A 382 11.31 -7.55 25.57
C MET A 382 9.79 -7.51 25.30
N GLU A 383 8.95 -7.57 26.33
CA GLU A 383 7.50 -7.40 26.19
C GLU A 383 7.15 -6.04 25.58
N ALA A 384 7.71 -4.94 26.11
CA ALA A 384 7.52 -3.60 25.55
C ALA A 384 7.95 -3.52 24.08
N LYS A 385 9.07 -4.17 23.72
CA LYS A 385 9.53 -4.26 22.32
C LYS A 385 8.58 -5.08 21.44
N THR A 386 8.02 -6.17 21.96
CA THR A 386 7.02 -6.95 21.21
C THR A 386 5.73 -6.16 20.99
N GLU A 387 5.28 -5.37 21.96
CA GLU A 387 4.14 -4.49 21.78
C GLU A 387 4.43 -3.34 20.81
N GLU A 388 5.64 -2.76 20.86
CA GLU A 388 6.07 -1.75 19.89
C GLU A 388 6.10 -2.31 18.46
N LEU A 389 6.58 -3.55 18.29
CA LEU A 389 6.53 -4.27 17.01
C LEU A 389 5.11 -4.54 16.55
N LYS A 390 4.18 -4.91 17.46
CA LYS A 390 2.75 -5.07 17.13
C LYS A 390 2.14 -3.75 16.66
N ARG A 391 2.35 -2.65 17.40
CA ARG A 391 1.88 -1.31 17.00
C ARG A 391 2.43 -0.89 15.65
N ARG A 392 3.72 -1.16 15.38
CA ARG A 392 4.33 -0.93 14.06
C ARG A 392 3.69 -1.80 12.98
N GLY A 393 3.42 -3.07 13.27
CA GLY A 393 2.67 -3.98 12.38
C GLY A 393 1.29 -3.44 12.02
N ASP A 394 0.53 -2.96 13.00
CA ASP A 394 -0.79 -2.38 12.80
C ASP A 394 -0.72 -1.12 11.91
N THR A 395 0.27 -0.24 12.14
CA THR A 395 0.48 0.94 11.28
C THR A 395 0.87 0.57 9.85
N ILE A 396 1.68 -0.49 9.67
CA ILE A 396 2.06 -0.98 8.33
C ILE A 396 0.83 -1.52 7.62
N MET A 397 -0.02 -2.28 8.31
CA MET A 397 -1.28 -2.79 7.75
C MET A 397 -2.22 -1.64 7.35
N GLU A 398 -2.38 -0.63 8.21
CA GLU A 398 -3.20 0.55 7.93
C GLU A 398 -2.67 1.33 6.71
N LEU A 399 -1.36 1.56 6.64
CA LEU A 399 -0.73 2.24 5.51
C LEU A 399 -0.85 1.41 4.22
N THR A 400 -0.75 0.09 4.31
CA THR A 400 -0.93 -0.82 3.16
C THR A 400 -2.36 -0.78 2.65
N ALA A 401 -3.35 -0.78 3.54
CA ALA A 401 -4.77 -0.63 3.16
C ALA A 401 -5.06 0.76 2.54
N LYS A 402 -4.47 1.83 3.10
CA LYS A 402 -4.57 3.17 2.50
C LYS A 402 -3.92 3.23 1.12
N LEU A 403 -2.77 2.58 0.95
CA LEU A 403 -2.08 2.51 -0.32
C LEU A 403 -2.89 1.72 -1.36
N SER A 404 -3.48 0.57 -1.00
CA SER A 404 -4.34 -0.18 -1.92
C SER A 404 -5.57 0.60 -2.35
N VAL A 405 -6.21 1.35 -1.44
CA VAL A 405 -7.34 2.23 -1.81
C VAL A 405 -6.88 3.31 -2.79
N ARG A 406 -5.74 3.96 -2.52
CA ARG A 406 -5.18 4.98 -3.40
C ARG A 406 -4.78 4.42 -4.77
N GLU A 407 -4.27 3.20 -4.83
CA GLU A 407 -4.00 2.50 -6.09
C GLU A 407 -5.28 2.27 -6.89
N THR A 408 -6.36 1.82 -6.23
CA THR A 408 -7.66 1.66 -6.92
C THR A 408 -8.25 2.99 -7.39
N GLU A 409 -8.20 4.04 -6.57
CA GLU A 409 -8.65 5.38 -6.96
C GLU A 409 -7.86 5.91 -8.16
N LEU A 410 -6.54 5.71 -8.17
CA LEU A 410 -5.67 6.11 -9.27
C LEU A 410 -5.98 5.33 -10.55
N GLU A 411 -6.27 4.04 -10.43
CA GLU A 411 -6.69 3.21 -11.58
C GLU A 411 -8.04 3.67 -12.14
N CYS A 412 -9.04 3.95 -11.29
CA CYS A 412 -10.32 4.51 -11.73
C CYS A 412 -10.14 5.86 -12.46
N VAL A 413 -9.30 6.77 -11.93
CA VAL A 413 -9.03 8.06 -12.58
C VAL A 413 -8.30 7.88 -13.92
N LYS A 414 -7.40 6.90 -14.03
CA LYS A 414 -6.77 6.56 -15.31
C LYS A 414 -7.80 6.02 -16.31
N GLU A 415 -8.71 5.15 -15.88
CA GLU A 415 -9.79 4.61 -16.71
C GLU A 415 -10.71 5.74 -17.19
N GLU A 416 -11.11 6.67 -16.33
CA GLU A 416 -11.90 7.85 -16.71
C GLU A 416 -11.16 8.75 -17.71
N ARG A 417 -9.86 8.99 -17.49
CA ARG A 417 -9.02 9.73 -18.44
C ARG A 417 -8.93 9.01 -19.79
N ASP A 418 -8.75 7.70 -19.78
CA ASP A 418 -8.63 6.91 -21.00
C ASP A 418 -9.96 6.82 -21.73
N GLN A 419 -11.07 6.73 -21.01
CA GLN A 419 -12.42 6.88 -21.56
C GLN A 419 -12.61 8.26 -22.18
N ALA A 420 -12.24 9.34 -21.49
CA ALA A 420 -12.32 10.69 -22.04
C ALA A 420 -11.41 10.89 -23.27
N LYS A 421 -10.23 10.25 -23.30
CA LYS A 421 -9.36 10.25 -24.49
C LYS A 421 -9.95 9.44 -25.63
N ILE A 422 -10.58 8.30 -25.35
CA ILE A 422 -11.32 7.51 -26.33
C ILE A 422 -12.47 8.35 -26.84
N ASP A 423 -13.26 9.01 -25.99
CA ASP A 423 -14.36 9.90 -26.40
C ASP A 423 -13.87 11.11 -27.23
N LEU A 424 -12.66 11.61 -26.96
CA LEU A 424 -12.05 12.69 -27.76
C LEU A 424 -11.55 12.15 -29.12
N LYS A 425 -11.05 10.92 -29.17
CA LYS A 425 -10.48 10.27 -30.36
C LYS A 425 -11.56 9.63 -31.25
N GLU A 426 -12.59 9.07 -30.63
CA GLU A 426 -13.90 8.69 -31.15
C GLU A 426 -14.89 9.86 -31.15
N GLY A 427 -14.39 11.09 -30.95
CA GLY A 427 -15.03 12.32 -31.38
C GLY A 427 -15.11 12.37 -32.90
N GLY A 428 -15.61 11.29 -33.51
CA GLY A 428 -16.19 11.26 -34.82
C GLY A 428 -17.24 12.35 -34.89
N SER A 429 -17.41 12.88 -36.10
CA SER A 429 -18.25 14.03 -36.41
C SER A 429 -19.56 13.98 -35.62
N LYS A 430 -20.13 15.14 -35.27
CA LYS A 430 -21.44 15.23 -34.58
C LYS A 430 -22.51 14.25 -35.13
N GLU A 431 -22.40 13.84 -36.40
CA GLU A 431 -23.20 12.79 -37.02
C GLU A 431 -23.07 11.39 -36.40
N GLU A 432 -21.90 10.97 -35.94
CA GLU A 432 -21.69 9.67 -35.31
C GLU A 432 -22.28 9.60 -33.90
N LEU A 433 -22.18 10.70 -33.15
CA LEU A 433 -22.90 10.89 -31.89
C LEU A 433 -24.41 10.92 -32.09
N ILE A 434 -24.90 11.62 -33.13
CA ILE A 434 -26.32 11.63 -33.49
C ILE A 434 -26.79 10.22 -33.90
N ARG A 435 -25.97 9.48 -34.65
CA ARG A 435 -26.27 8.10 -35.06
C ARG A 435 -26.34 7.16 -33.86
N LYS A 436 -25.36 7.20 -32.95
CA LYS A 436 -25.38 6.44 -31.68
C LYS A 436 -26.60 6.82 -30.83
N ALA A 437 -26.96 8.10 -30.77
CA ALA A 437 -28.17 8.55 -30.04
C ALA A 437 -29.47 8.05 -30.68
N TRP A 438 -29.56 8.02 -32.01
CA TRP A 438 -30.69 7.43 -32.74
C TRP A 438 -30.78 5.93 -32.53
N GLU A 439 -29.66 5.20 -32.58
CA GLU A 439 -29.63 3.76 -32.29
C GLU A 439 -30.09 3.45 -30.86
N VAL A 440 -29.67 4.24 -29.87
CA VAL A 440 -30.12 4.09 -28.48
C VAL A 440 -31.62 4.36 -28.35
N ARG A 441 -32.12 5.43 -28.97
CA ARG A 441 -33.55 5.74 -29.02
C ARG A 441 -34.34 4.61 -29.67
N ASP A 442 -33.90 4.13 -30.83
CA ASP A 442 -34.59 3.11 -31.60
C ASP A 442 -34.58 1.76 -30.86
N SER A 443 -33.47 1.42 -30.21
CA SER A 443 -33.37 0.26 -29.31
C SER A 443 -34.27 0.38 -28.09
N ALA A 444 -34.41 1.58 -27.51
CA ALA A 444 -35.33 1.83 -26.40
C ALA A 444 -36.81 1.73 -26.84
N VAL A 445 -37.13 2.27 -28.02
CA VAL A 445 -38.46 2.16 -28.63
C VAL A 445 -38.79 0.70 -28.94
N ALA A 446 -37.84 -0.08 -29.48
CA ALA A 446 -38.01 -1.49 -29.75
C ALA A 446 -38.29 -2.29 -28.46
N ARG A 447 -37.52 -2.04 -27.38
CA ARG A 447 -37.77 -2.66 -26.07
C ARG A 447 -39.13 -2.28 -25.50
N LYS A 448 -39.51 -1.00 -25.57
CA LYS A 448 -40.83 -0.53 -25.15
C LYS A 448 -41.94 -1.26 -25.91
N ASN A 449 -41.86 -1.31 -27.24
CA ASN A 449 -42.85 -2.00 -28.06
C ASN A 449 -42.91 -3.50 -27.75
N ALA A 450 -41.76 -4.15 -27.54
CA ALA A 450 -41.71 -5.55 -27.13
C ALA A 450 -42.45 -5.79 -25.80
N THR A 451 -42.16 -4.97 -24.78
CA THR A 451 -42.87 -5.07 -23.48
C THR A 451 -44.36 -4.76 -23.60
N GLN A 452 -44.77 -3.84 -24.49
CA GLN A 452 -46.19 -3.57 -24.75
C GLN A 452 -46.88 -4.75 -25.42
N VAL A 453 -46.21 -5.45 -26.35
CA VAL A 453 -46.71 -6.66 -26.99
C VAL A 453 -46.84 -7.79 -25.97
N GLU A 454 -45.85 -7.98 -25.10
CA GLU A 454 -45.93 -8.97 -24.01
C GLU A 454 -47.05 -8.65 -23.01
N LEU A 455 -47.25 -7.37 -22.69
CA LEU A 455 -48.36 -6.94 -21.84
C LEU A 455 -49.73 -7.20 -22.50
N ALA A 456 -49.86 -6.94 -23.80
CA ALA A 456 -51.07 -7.27 -24.54
C ALA A 456 -51.32 -8.79 -24.56
N ARG A 457 -50.26 -9.58 -24.72
CA ARG A 457 -50.34 -11.05 -24.70
C ARG A 457 -50.78 -11.58 -23.34
N THR A 458 -50.15 -11.14 -22.25
CA THR A 458 -50.55 -11.53 -20.89
C THR A 458 -51.98 -11.11 -20.57
N ARG A 459 -52.43 -9.95 -21.05
CA ARG A 459 -53.83 -9.53 -20.93
C ARG A 459 -54.78 -10.47 -21.66
N ILE A 460 -54.43 -10.91 -22.87
CA ILE A 460 -55.20 -11.92 -23.61
C ILE A 460 -55.24 -13.24 -22.84
N ASP A 461 -54.10 -13.70 -22.31
CA ASP A 461 -54.01 -14.94 -21.54
C ASP A 461 -54.89 -14.88 -20.27
N VAL A 462 -54.93 -13.74 -19.56
CA VAL A 462 -55.82 -13.51 -18.42
C VAL A 462 -57.29 -13.52 -18.85
N MET A 463 -57.64 -12.88 -19.97
CA MET A 463 -59.01 -12.91 -20.50
C MET A 463 -59.43 -14.34 -20.86
N GLN A 464 -58.52 -15.14 -21.44
CA GLN A 464 -58.78 -16.53 -21.78
C GLN A 464 -58.94 -17.41 -20.53
N ALA A 465 -58.07 -17.24 -19.52
CA ALA A 465 -58.18 -17.94 -18.24
C ALA A 465 -59.50 -17.61 -17.52
N ASN A 466 -59.92 -16.34 -17.53
CA ASN A 466 -61.20 -15.93 -16.98
C ASN A 466 -62.39 -16.54 -17.74
N SER A 467 -62.31 -16.64 -19.07
CA SER A 467 -63.33 -17.33 -19.87
C SER A 467 -63.43 -18.81 -19.47
N GLN A 468 -62.29 -19.50 -19.36
CA GLN A 468 -62.25 -20.90 -18.94
C GLN A 468 -62.79 -21.09 -17.52
N LEU A 469 -62.48 -20.17 -16.60
CA LEU A 469 -63.01 -20.21 -15.25
C LEU A 469 -64.54 -20.03 -15.24
N MET A 470 -65.08 -19.10 -16.03
CA MET A 470 -66.52 -18.91 -16.17
C MET A 470 -67.20 -20.16 -16.73
N GLU A 471 -66.61 -20.80 -17.74
CA GLU A 471 -67.10 -22.07 -18.28
C GLU A 471 -67.08 -23.19 -17.23
N ALA A 472 -66.01 -23.30 -16.43
CA ALA A 472 -65.92 -24.30 -15.37
C ALA A 472 -66.92 -24.05 -14.23
N ILE A 473 -67.16 -22.79 -13.86
CA ILE A 473 -68.19 -22.42 -12.89
C ILE A 473 -69.57 -22.79 -13.42
N GLN A 474 -69.85 -22.48 -14.69
CA GLN A 474 -71.11 -22.81 -15.33
C GLN A 474 -71.36 -24.33 -15.33
N GLN A 475 -70.35 -25.12 -15.73
CA GLN A 475 -70.43 -26.59 -15.68
C GLN A 475 -70.64 -27.11 -14.24
N LYS A 476 -69.98 -26.51 -13.25
CA LYS A 476 -70.16 -26.88 -11.84
C LYS A 476 -71.59 -26.59 -11.36
N ILE A 477 -72.16 -25.45 -11.76
CA ILE A 477 -73.55 -25.08 -11.44
C ILE A 477 -74.52 -26.08 -12.09
N GLU A 478 -74.30 -26.46 -13.35
CA GLU A 478 -75.11 -27.46 -14.04
C GLU A 478 -75.05 -28.82 -13.36
N LEU A 479 -73.85 -29.26 -12.94
CA LEU A 479 -73.69 -30.52 -12.19
C LEU A 479 -74.33 -30.45 -10.80
N SER A 480 -74.26 -29.31 -10.10
CA SER A 480 -74.95 -29.16 -8.80
C SER A 480 -76.47 -29.19 -8.96
N GLN A 481 -77.01 -28.55 -10.00
CA GLN A 481 -78.44 -28.62 -10.32
C GLN A 481 -78.87 -30.06 -10.66
N GLN A 482 -78.06 -30.80 -11.43
CA GLN A 482 -78.32 -32.22 -11.69
C GLN A 482 -78.29 -33.06 -10.41
N LEU A 483 -77.35 -32.81 -9.50
CA LEU A 483 -77.29 -33.51 -8.22
C LEU A 483 -78.51 -33.20 -7.33
N GLU A 484 -78.93 -31.94 -7.27
CA GLU A 484 -80.16 -31.54 -6.56
C GLU A 484 -81.39 -32.24 -7.16
N GLN A 485 -81.49 -32.32 -8.49
CA GLN A 485 -82.56 -33.06 -9.16
C GLN A 485 -82.52 -34.56 -8.79
N TRP A 486 -81.33 -35.18 -8.82
CA TRP A 486 -81.17 -36.58 -8.40
C TRP A 486 -81.51 -36.80 -6.92
N GLN A 487 -81.20 -35.83 -6.05
CA GLN A 487 -81.59 -35.88 -4.64
C GLN A 487 -83.10 -35.81 -4.47
N MET A 488 -83.77 -34.92 -5.21
CA MET A 488 -85.23 -34.82 -5.20
C MET A 488 -85.88 -36.12 -5.71
N ASP A 489 -85.38 -36.69 -6.81
CA ASP A 489 -85.89 -37.94 -7.37
C ASP A 489 -85.68 -39.12 -6.41
N MET A 490 -84.52 -39.21 -5.75
CA MET A 490 -84.26 -40.25 -4.74
C MET A 490 -85.14 -40.09 -3.51
N GLN A 491 -85.34 -38.85 -3.03
CA GLN A 491 -86.24 -38.56 -1.92
C GLN A 491 -87.68 -38.97 -2.28
N ALA A 492 -88.14 -38.64 -3.50
CA ALA A 492 -89.45 -39.06 -3.99
C ALA A 492 -89.59 -40.59 -4.05
N LEU A 493 -88.55 -41.31 -4.48
CA LEU A 493 -88.53 -42.78 -4.47
C LEU A 493 -88.59 -43.36 -3.05
N ILE A 494 -87.85 -42.77 -2.10
CA ILE A 494 -87.90 -43.16 -0.68
C ILE A 494 -89.29 -42.92 -0.11
N ASP A 495 -89.88 -41.74 -0.37
CA ASP A 495 -91.23 -41.39 0.08
C ASP A 495 -92.27 -42.34 -0.52
N GLU A 496 -92.11 -42.72 -1.80
CA GLU A 496 -92.99 -43.70 -2.45
C GLU A 496 -92.83 -45.11 -1.86
N GLN A 497 -91.60 -45.55 -1.55
CA GLN A 497 -91.34 -46.81 -0.86
C GLN A 497 -91.91 -46.82 0.56
N MET A 498 -91.74 -45.74 1.32
CA MET A 498 -92.33 -45.55 2.65
C MET A 498 -93.85 -45.59 2.58
N ARG A 499 -94.46 -44.90 1.60
CA ARG A 499 -95.91 -44.94 1.35
C ARG A 499 -96.40 -46.34 0.99
N LYS A 500 -95.66 -47.07 0.14
CA LYS A 500 -95.98 -48.48 -0.21
C LYS A 500 -95.87 -49.41 0.99
N LYS A 501 -94.88 -49.24 1.86
CA LYS A 501 -94.74 -50.02 3.11
C LYS A 501 -95.81 -49.70 4.14
N LEU A 502 -96.18 -48.42 4.28
CA LEU A 502 -97.30 -48.01 5.15
C LEU A 502 -98.65 -48.49 4.61
N ALA A 503 -98.81 -48.59 3.29
CA ALA A 503 -100.02 -49.10 2.66
C ALA A 503 -100.16 -50.63 2.70
N ASN A 504 -99.10 -51.38 3.04
CA ASN A 504 -99.14 -52.85 3.07
C ASN A 504 -98.33 -53.41 4.27
N PRO A 505 -98.94 -53.57 5.45
CA PRO A 505 -98.21 -53.91 6.67
C PRO A 505 -98.01 -55.42 6.93
N GLU A 506 -98.30 -56.33 5.98
CA GLU A 506 -98.01 -57.76 6.15
C GLU A 506 -97.37 -58.40 4.90
N GLN A 507 -96.05 -58.64 4.96
CA GLN A 507 -95.39 -59.94 4.70
C GLN A 507 -93.89 -59.81 4.37
N PRO A 508 -93.02 -60.71 4.89
CA PRO A 508 -91.62 -60.83 4.51
C PRO A 508 -91.41 -61.84 3.35
N SER A 509 -90.30 -61.69 2.63
CA SER A 509 -89.45 -62.74 2.00
C SER A 509 -89.02 -62.49 0.53
N SER A 510 -87.68 -62.48 0.38
CA SER A 510 -86.84 -63.09 -0.67
C SER A 510 -87.27 -63.14 -2.15
N GLY A 511 -86.37 -62.64 -3.00
CA GLY A 511 -85.71 -63.50 -4.00
C GLY A 511 -86.03 -63.27 -5.49
N SER A 512 -84.96 -63.02 -6.25
CA SER A 512 -84.80 -63.22 -7.71
C SER A 512 -85.50 -62.23 -8.65
N ASN A 513 -84.70 -61.40 -9.34
CA ASN A 513 -84.49 -61.52 -10.78
C ASN A 513 -83.46 -60.49 -11.29
N SER A 514 -82.36 -61.00 -11.85
CA SER A 514 -81.63 -60.32 -12.94
C SER A 514 -82.12 -60.90 -14.27
N PRO A 515 -82.00 -60.15 -15.38
CA PRO A 515 -80.98 -60.57 -16.36
C PRO A 515 -80.23 -59.41 -17.06
N ALA A 516 -78.93 -59.68 -17.23
CA ALA A 516 -78.10 -59.50 -18.43
C ALA A 516 -78.13 -58.21 -19.29
N SER A 517 -76.98 -57.53 -19.24
CA SER A 517 -76.08 -57.25 -20.38
C SER A 517 -76.45 -56.18 -21.41
N VAL A 518 -75.78 -55.03 -21.33
CA VAL A 518 -75.20 -54.35 -22.49
C VAL A 518 -73.78 -53.89 -22.14
N GLU A 519 -72.83 -54.73 -22.51
CA GLU A 519 -71.40 -54.40 -22.58
C GLU A 519 -71.14 -53.69 -23.93
N LYS A 520 -70.69 -52.43 -23.90
CA LYS A 520 -69.98 -51.81 -25.03
C LYS A 520 -68.64 -51.24 -24.56
N LYS A 521 -67.58 -51.95 -24.95
CA LYS A 521 -66.18 -51.55 -24.93
C LYS A 521 -65.92 -50.26 -25.71
N ARG A 522 -65.02 -49.42 -25.15
CA ARG A 522 -63.89 -48.66 -25.75
C ARG A 522 -63.74 -47.34 -24.95
N THR A 523 -62.60 -46.85 -24.47
CA THR A 523 -61.17 -47.20 -24.61
C THR A 523 -60.41 -46.42 -23.53
N SER A 524 -59.34 -47.03 -23.03
CA SER A 524 -58.24 -46.43 -22.26
C SER A 524 -57.85 -45.00 -22.69
N ARG A 525 -57.68 -44.10 -21.70
CA ARG A 525 -56.42 -43.35 -21.51
C ARG A 525 -56.33 -42.75 -20.10
N ARG A 526 -55.21 -43.07 -19.45
CA ARG A 526 -54.67 -42.40 -18.25
C ARG A 526 -54.58 -40.89 -18.48
N LEU A 527 -54.76 -40.09 -17.42
CA LEU A 527 -53.90 -38.95 -17.07
C LEU A 527 -54.29 -38.39 -15.71
N PHE A 528 -53.54 -38.81 -14.69
CA PHE A 528 -53.32 -38.01 -13.48
C PHE A 528 -52.38 -36.85 -13.84
N GLY A 529 -52.61 -35.69 -13.21
CA GLY A 529 -51.61 -34.63 -13.06
C GLY A 529 -51.93 -33.35 -13.82
N ILE A 530 -52.30 -32.30 -13.07
CA ILE A 530 -51.70 -30.95 -13.10
C ILE A 530 -52.33 -30.21 -11.90
N PHE A 531 -51.67 -30.32 -10.76
CA PHE A 531 -51.66 -29.29 -9.72
C PHE A 531 -50.18 -29.04 -9.44
N GLN A 532 -49.54 -28.28 -10.34
CA GLN A 532 -48.25 -27.65 -10.11
C GLN A 532 -48.01 -26.54 -11.14
N ARG A 533 -48.56 -25.36 -10.88
CA ARG A 533 -47.84 -24.08 -10.77
C ARG A 533 -48.80 -22.97 -10.42
#